data_AF-A0A2A2KJ92-F1
#
_entry.id   AF-A0A2A2KJ92-F1
#
_cell.length_a   1.000
_cell.length_b   1.000
_cell.length_c   1.000
_cell.angle_alpha   90.00
_cell.angle_beta   90.00
_cell.angle_gamma   90.00
#
_symmetry.space_group_name_H-M   'P 1'
#
loop_
_entity.id
_entity.type
_entity.pdbx_description
1 polymer ?
#
loop_
_entity_poly.entity_id
_entity_poly.type
_entity_poly.pdbx_seq_one_letter_code
_entity_poly.pdbx_strand_id
1 'polypeptide(L)'
;MSPLILYFLSLLVVLVSCRPQNMDYRQVMPKDYSDFLDSLTEKDKKDIMTLARNYNIYKDEKDGLLALKIQNPDLGKRAEKLTQDLHNKINSLSSEPKAFALELYAGAKKLLAQSIIGVNVRKEFKEKAVLIRKKYNDLTEDHKGELMKVFPVVSKAMKSEGFRRLIESM
;
A
#
# COMPACT_ATOMS: atom_id res chain seq x y z
N MET A 1 16.36 -4.39 -11.11
CA MET A 1 15.94 -3.43 -10.07
C MET A 1 15.07 -4.19 -9.10
N SER A 2 15.51 -4.38 -7.85
CA SER A 2 14.84 -5.32 -6.95
C SER A 2 13.47 -4.74 -6.59
N PRO A 3 12.37 -5.46 -6.83
CA PRO A 3 11.04 -4.89 -6.75
C PRO A 3 10.80 -4.30 -5.36
N LEU A 4 11.35 -4.92 -4.32
CA LEU A 4 11.35 -4.58 -2.89
C LEU A 4 11.60 -3.08 -2.53
N ILE A 5 12.46 -2.28 -3.18
CA ILE A 5 12.73 -0.85 -2.76
C ILE A 5 11.46 -0.03 -2.66
N LEU A 6 10.70 -0.14 -3.74
CA LEU A 6 9.50 0.61 -3.96
C LEU A 6 8.37 0.04 -3.11
N TYR A 7 8.57 -1.09 -2.40
CA TYR A 7 7.55 -1.75 -1.58
C TYR A 7 7.26 -0.85 -0.39
N PHE A 8 8.24 -0.68 0.48
CA PHE A 8 8.13 0.09 1.71
C PHE A 8 7.72 1.56 1.47
N LEU A 9 8.36 2.21 0.51
CA LEU A 9 8.04 3.58 0.08
C LEU A 9 6.65 3.71 -0.54
N SER A 10 6.15 2.63 -1.16
CA SER A 10 4.87 2.72 -1.85
C SER A 10 3.67 2.79 -0.90
N LEU A 11 3.73 2.00 0.16
CA LEU A 11 2.66 1.94 1.12
C LEU A 11 2.60 3.27 1.87
N LEU A 12 3.75 3.71 2.35
CA LEU A 12 3.94 4.96 3.08
C LEU A 12 3.49 6.23 2.35
N VAL A 13 3.77 6.38 1.06
CA VAL A 13 3.35 7.59 0.32
C VAL A 13 1.92 7.47 -0.24
N VAL A 14 1.36 6.28 -0.52
CA VAL A 14 -0.08 6.15 -0.85
C VAL A 14 -0.89 6.58 0.35
N LEU A 15 -0.47 6.13 1.52
CA LEU A 15 -1.04 6.49 2.80
C LEU A 15 -0.99 8.03 3.03
N VAL A 16 0.13 8.68 2.72
CA VAL A 16 0.31 10.14 2.93
C VAL A 16 -0.38 10.99 1.84
N SER A 17 -0.25 10.60 0.56
CA SER A 17 -0.73 11.37 -0.61
C SER A 17 -2.18 11.07 -1.00
N CYS A 18 -2.69 9.89 -0.63
CA CYS A 18 -4.07 9.48 -0.86
C CYS A 18 -4.88 9.57 0.44
N ARG A 19 -4.70 10.66 1.23
CA ARG A 19 -5.79 11.16 2.07
C ARG A 19 -6.77 11.86 1.14
N PRO A 20 -7.83 11.21 0.63
CA PRO A 20 -8.89 11.96 -0.03
C PRO A 20 -9.39 13.00 0.97
N GLN A 21 -9.34 14.28 0.61
CA GLN A 21 -9.76 15.38 1.48
C GLN A 21 -11.21 15.21 1.99
N ASN A 22 -12.02 14.38 1.31
CA ASN A 22 -13.44 14.19 1.57
C ASN A 22 -13.87 12.71 1.76
N MET A 23 -12.95 11.78 2.10
CA MET A 23 -13.34 10.38 2.33
C MET A 23 -12.64 9.77 3.54
N ASP A 24 -13.42 8.99 4.29
CA ASP A 24 -12.94 8.20 5.43
C ASP A 24 -12.21 6.93 4.94
N TYR A 25 -10.98 7.11 4.47
CA TYR A 25 -10.10 6.02 4.00
C TYR A 25 -9.81 4.97 5.09
N ARG A 26 -10.09 5.27 6.37
CA ARG A 26 -10.02 4.34 7.51
C ARG A 26 -10.97 3.14 7.34
N GLN A 27 -12.02 3.25 6.50
CA GLN A 27 -12.91 2.12 6.22
C GLN A 27 -12.30 1.03 5.32
N VAL A 28 -11.24 1.36 4.57
CA VAL A 28 -10.61 0.47 3.59
C VAL A 28 -9.16 0.12 3.93
N MET A 29 -8.70 0.56 5.10
CA MET A 29 -7.31 0.48 5.53
C MET A 29 -7.18 -0.26 6.88
N PRO A 30 -6.30 -1.26 7.00
CA PRO A 30 -6.09 -1.91 8.29
C PRO A 30 -5.58 -0.92 9.35
N LYS A 31 -6.00 -1.14 10.61
CA LYS A 31 -5.74 -0.22 11.73
C LYS A 31 -4.25 0.07 11.92
N ASP A 32 -3.39 -0.93 11.76
CA ASP A 32 -1.92 -0.76 11.87
C ASP A 32 -1.39 0.31 10.89
N TYR A 33 -1.99 0.43 9.70
CA TYR A 33 -1.64 1.44 8.71
C TYR A 33 -2.24 2.81 9.00
N SER A 34 -3.47 2.86 9.52
CA SER A 34 -4.07 4.14 9.94
C SER A 34 -3.35 4.72 11.15
N ASP A 35 -3.01 3.90 12.14
CA ASP A 35 -2.28 4.31 13.35
C ASP A 35 -0.88 4.80 12.98
N PHE A 36 -0.20 4.09 12.07
CA PHE A 36 1.07 4.53 11.52
C PHE A 36 0.95 5.90 10.83
N LEU A 37 -0.08 6.09 9.99
CA LEU A 37 -0.35 7.36 9.34
C LEU A 37 -0.62 8.52 10.28
N ASP A 38 -1.46 8.28 11.28
CA ASP A 38 -1.84 9.29 12.27
C ASP A 38 -0.65 9.65 13.17
N SER A 39 0.33 8.75 13.29
CA SER A 39 1.59 9.00 13.99
C SER A 39 2.66 9.74 13.15
N LEU A 40 2.41 10.04 11.87
CA LEU A 40 3.39 10.73 11.02
C LEU A 40 3.40 12.24 11.29
N THR A 41 4.55 12.75 11.72
CA THR A 41 4.80 14.19 11.80
C THR A 41 5.03 14.80 10.41
N GLU A 42 4.99 16.14 10.31
CA GLU A 42 5.37 16.83 9.06
C GLU A 42 6.82 16.54 8.65
N LYS A 43 7.71 16.37 9.63
CA LYS A 43 9.09 15.93 9.38
C LYS A 43 9.11 14.53 8.79
N ASP A 44 8.35 13.59 9.37
CA ASP A 44 8.27 12.23 8.86
C ASP A 44 7.80 12.23 7.41
N LYS A 45 6.73 12.95 7.08
CA LYS A 45 6.23 13.09 5.70
C LYS A 45 7.31 13.62 4.75
N LYS A 46 8.05 14.65 5.15
CA LYS A 46 9.14 15.21 4.34
C LYS A 46 10.28 14.20 4.13
N ASP A 47 10.63 13.44 5.17
CA ASP A 47 11.67 12.42 5.09
C ASP A 47 11.26 11.29 4.14
N ILE A 48 10.02 10.82 4.24
CA ILE A 48 9.43 9.81 3.35
C ILE A 48 9.45 10.32 1.91
N MET A 49 9.00 11.55 1.66
CA MET A 49 8.99 12.13 0.31
C MET A 49 10.38 12.32 -0.28
N THR A 50 11.38 12.61 0.56
CA THR A 50 12.78 12.73 0.14
C THR A 50 13.31 11.37 -0.30
N LEU A 51 13.10 10.35 0.51
CA LEU A 51 13.43 8.96 0.19
C LEU A 51 12.71 8.52 -1.09
N ALA A 52 11.44 8.88 -1.23
CA ALA A 52 10.61 8.53 -2.37
C ALA A 52 11.07 9.18 -3.68
N ARG A 53 11.56 10.42 -3.66
CA ARG A 53 12.14 11.08 -4.84
C ARG A 53 13.46 10.45 -5.27
N ASN A 54 14.20 9.92 -4.32
CA ASN A 54 15.48 9.26 -4.53
C ASN A 54 15.33 7.74 -4.75
N TYR A 55 14.11 7.24 -5.00
CA TYR A 55 13.86 5.79 -5.06
C TYR A 55 14.76 5.03 -6.05
N ASN A 56 15.23 5.71 -7.09
CA ASN A 56 16.08 5.19 -8.15
C ASN A 56 17.52 4.87 -7.68
N ILE A 57 17.98 5.43 -6.57
CA ILE A 57 19.34 5.20 -6.06
C ILE A 57 19.44 3.95 -5.18
N TYR A 58 18.31 3.47 -4.66
CA TYR A 58 18.31 2.30 -3.79
C TYR A 58 18.28 1.00 -4.61
N LYS A 59 18.75 -0.09 -4.03
CA LYS A 59 18.85 -1.41 -4.70
C LYS A 59 17.68 -2.35 -4.42
N ASP A 60 17.23 -2.42 -3.17
CA ASP A 60 16.10 -3.21 -2.65
C ASP A 60 15.39 -2.48 -1.47
N GLU A 61 14.35 -3.11 -0.89
CA GLU A 61 13.62 -2.54 0.26
C GLU A 61 14.51 -2.32 1.46
N LYS A 62 15.46 -3.25 1.66
CA LYS A 62 16.36 -3.20 2.80
C LYS A 62 17.26 -1.98 2.70
N ASP A 63 17.71 -1.65 1.50
CA ASP A 63 18.51 -0.47 1.21
C ASP A 63 17.71 0.84 1.43
N GLY A 64 16.48 0.92 0.94
CA GLY A 64 15.60 2.07 1.20
C GLY A 64 15.27 2.24 2.69
N LEU A 65 14.97 1.14 3.39
CA LEU A 65 14.70 1.12 4.82
C LEU A 65 15.94 1.50 5.66
N LEU A 66 17.12 1.06 5.25
CA LEU A 66 18.38 1.45 5.87
C LEU A 66 18.61 2.96 5.71
N ALA A 67 18.42 3.50 4.50
CA ALA A 67 18.52 4.94 4.26
C ALA A 67 17.52 5.73 5.11
N LEU A 68 16.28 5.23 5.27
CA LEU A 68 15.31 5.86 6.17
C LEU A 68 15.73 5.81 7.63
N LYS A 69 16.29 4.68 8.10
CA LYS A 69 16.81 4.55 9.47
C LYS A 69 17.99 5.49 9.73
N ILE A 70 18.85 5.72 8.75
CA ILE A 70 19.96 6.68 8.86
C ILE A 70 19.42 8.12 8.96
N GLN A 71 18.44 8.47 8.12
CA GLN A 71 17.86 9.81 8.09
C GLN A 71 16.92 10.11 9.27
N ASN A 72 16.12 9.12 9.67
CA ASN A 72 15.12 9.22 10.72
C ASN A 72 14.96 7.85 11.42
N PRO A 73 15.75 7.58 12.48
CA PRO A 73 15.80 6.27 13.13
C PRO A 73 14.47 5.78 13.69
N ASP A 74 13.66 6.67 14.27
CA ASP A 74 12.35 6.31 14.83
C ASP A 74 11.38 5.90 13.72
N LEU A 75 11.25 6.76 12.70
CA LEU A 75 10.43 6.48 11.54
C LEU A 75 10.87 5.19 10.85
N GLY A 76 12.18 4.99 10.67
CA GLY A 76 12.77 3.78 10.09
C GLY A 76 12.52 2.49 10.89
N LYS A 77 12.34 2.57 12.22
CA LYS A 77 11.91 1.42 13.05
C LYS A 77 10.42 1.12 12.89
N ARG A 78 9.56 2.15 12.97
CA ARG A 78 8.10 1.98 12.77
C ARG A 78 7.80 1.40 11.39
N ALA A 79 8.47 1.94 10.40
CA ALA A 79 8.56 1.48 9.02
C ALA A 79 8.92 0.00 8.86
N GLU A 80 10.03 -0.42 9.45
CA GLU A 80 10.51 -1.79 9.36
C GLU A 80 9.49 -2.78 9.90
N LYS A 81 8.92 -2.46 11.08
CA LYS A 81 7.90 -3.29 11.71
C LYS A 81 6.69 -3.47 10.80
N LEU A 82 6.22 -2.38 10.21
CA LEU A 82 5.06 -2.40 9.30
C LEU A 82 5.31 -3.24 8.04
N THR A 83 6.51 -3.15 7.46
CA THR A 83 6.95 -3.99 6.34
C THR A 83 7.01 -5.46 6.73
N GLN A 84 7.63 -5.77 7.88
CA GLN A 84 7.78 -7.14 8.35
C GLN A 84 6.42 -7.80 8.59
N ASP A 85 5.50 -7.09 9.25
CA ASP A 85 4.15 -7.57 9.51
C ASP A 85 3.38 -7.82 8.20
N LEU A 86 3.53 -6.95 7.20
CA LEU A 86 2.93 -7.15 5.89
C LEU A 86 3.50 -8.39 5.18
N HIS A 87 4.83 -8.52 5.16
CA HIS A 87 5.48 -9.67 4.53
C HIS A 87 5.08 -10.98 5.21
N ASN A 88 4.98 -11.00 6.54
CA ASN A 88 4.52 -12.16 7.28
C ASN A 88 3.08 -12.54 6.89
N LYS A 89 2.18 -11.56 6.80
CA LYS A 89 0.79 -11.74 6.34
C LYS A 89 0.73 -12.28 4.90
N ILE A 90 1.48 -11.69 3.96
CA ILE A 90 1.51 -12.15 2.57
C ILE A 90 2.11 -13.57 2.46
N ASN A 91 3.14 -13.86 3.25
CA ASN A 91 3.80 -15.17 3.22
C ASN A 91 2.98 -16.28 3.89
N SER A 92 2.06 -15.95 4.79
CA SER A 92 1.13 -16.91 5.37
C SER A 92 0.01 -17.33 4.42
N LEU A 93 -0.15 -16.66 3.27
CA LEU A 93 -1.17 -16.97 2.30
C LEU A 93 -0.79 -18.15 1.39
N SER A 94 -1.79 -18.93 1.01
CA SER A 94 -1.71 -19.93 -0.06
C SER A 94 -1.47 -19.29 -1.42
N SER A 95 -1.07 -20.09 -2.42
CA SER A 95 -0.47 -19.59 -3.67
C SER A 95 -1.33 -18.54 -4.40
N GLU A 96 -2.63 -18.77 -4.54
CA GLU A 96 -3.52 -17.89 -5.33
C GLU A 96 -3.90 -16.60 -4.57
N PRO A 97 -4.34 -16.64 -3.29
CA PRO A 97 -4.45 -15.45 -2.43
C PRO A 97 -3.15 -14.64 -2.34
N LYS A 98 -2.00 -15.31 -2.25
CA LYS A 98 -0.69 -14.67 -2.21
C LYS A 98 -0.39 -13.94 -3.51
N ALA A 99 -0.65 -14.58 -4.66
CA ALA A 99 -0.49 -13.95 -5.97
C ALA A 99 -1.39 -12.71 -6.12
N PHE A 100 -2.64 -12.81 -5.68
CA PHE A 100 -3.57 -11.67 -5.65
C PHE A 100 -3.03 -10.52 -4.79
N ALA A 101 -2.57 -10.81 -3.56
CA ALA A 101 -2.01 -9.82 -2.65
C ALA A 101 -0.76 -9.14 -3.23
N LEU A 102 0.14 -9.91 -3.84
CA LEU A 102 1.35 -9.39 -4.50
C LEU A 102 1.03 -8.52 -5.72
N GLU A 103 0.00 -8.84 -6.49
CA GLU A 103 -0.42 -8.03 -7.63
C GLU A 103 -1.04 -6.70 -7.19
N LEU A 104 -1.96 -6.74 -6.23
CA LEU A 104 -2.54 -5.55 -5.61
C LEU A 104 -1.43 -4.61 -5.13
N TYR A 105 -0.45 -5.20 -4.47
CA TYR A 105 0.72 -4.51 -3.96
C TYR A 105 1.56 -3.85 -5.06
N ALA A 106 1.89 -4.60 -6.11
CA ALA A 106 2.65 -4.09 -7.25
C ALA A 106 1.91 -2.96 -8.00
N GLY A 107 0.57 -3.05 -8.09
CA GLY A 107 -0.27 -2.02 -8.68
C GLY A 107 -0.24 -0.72 -7.87
N ALA A 108 -0.47 -0.79 -6.56
CA ALA A 108 -0.37 0.36 -5.65
C ALA A 108 1.01 1.03 -5.72
N LYS A 109 2.06 0.21 -5.79
CA LYS A 109 3.44 0.65 -5.95
C LYS A 109 3.67 1.49 -7.20
N LYS A 110 3.20 1.02 -8.35
CA LYS A 110 3.43 1.72 -9.62
C LYS A 110 2.75 3.08 -9.64
N LEU A 111 1.49 3.14 -9.21
CA LEU A 111 0.68 4.36 -9.15
C LEU A 111 1.35 5.43 -8.29
N LEU A 112 2.01 4.99 -7.23
CA LEU A 112 2.65 5.95 -6.35
C LEU A 112 3.95 6.52 -6.90
N ALA A 113 4.81 5.67 -7.48
CA ALA A 113 6.05 6.13 -8.08
C ALA A 113 5.78 7.25 -9.10
N GLN A 114 4.71 7.08 -9.88
CA GLN A 114 4.17 8.10 -10.78
C GLN A 114 3.65 9.34 -10.03
N SER A 115 2.84 9.16 -8.98
CA SER A 115 2.31 10.28 -8.19
C SER A 115 3.40 11.14 -7.53
N ILE A 116 4.49 10.54 -7.04
CA ILE A 116 5.61 11.25 -6.39
C ILE A 116 6.32 12.19 -7.37
N ILE A 117 6.44 11.78 -8.64
CA ILE A 117 7.03 12.60 -9.71
C ILE A 117 6.02 13.55 -10.36
N GLY A 118 4.84 13.74 -9.74
CA GLY A 118 3.82 14.70 -10.17
C GLY A 118 2.90 14.19 -11.27
N VAL A 119 2.95 12.91 -11.64
CA VAL A 119 2.01 12.34 -12.61
C VAL A 119 0.64 12.19 -11.96
N ASN A 120 -0.41 12.69 -12.62
CA ASN A 120 -1.77 12.46 -12.19
C ASN A 120 -2.17 11.00 -12.46
N VAL A 121 -2.31 10.21 -11.40
CA VAL A 121 -2.61 8.78 -11.47
C VAL A 121 -4.07 8.42 -11.28
N ARG A 122 -4.99 9.40 -11.24
CA ARG A 122 -6.43 9.16 -10.99
C ARG A 122 -7.02 8.12 -11.95
N LYS A 123 -6.78 8.27 -13.25
CA LYS A 123 -7.29 7.35 -14.28
C LYS A 123 -6.72 5.95 -14.11
N GLU A 124 -5.39 5.84 -13.96
CA GLU A 124 -4.71 4.55 -13.80
C GLU A 124 -5.13 3.86 -12.48
N PHE A 125 -5.35 4.62 -11.42
CA PHE A 125 -5.89 4.11 -10.15
C PHE A 125 -7.28 3.51 -10.33
N LYS A 126 -8.20 4.23 -11.01
CA LYS A 126 -9.55 3.73 -11.29
C LYS A 126 -9.50 2.42 -12.07
N GLU A 127 -8.74 2.37 -13.16
CA GLU A 127 -8.58 1.17 -13.99
C GLU A 127 -8.03 -0.02 -13.19
N LYS A 128 -7.01 0.22 -12.35
CA LYS A 128 -6.44 -0.82 -11.48
C LYS A 128 -7.42 -1.27 -10.40
N ALA A 129 -8.17 -0.36 -9.79
CA ALA A 129 -9.15 -0.70 -8.75
C ALA A 129 -10.31 -1.53 -9.32
N VAL A 130 -10.81 -1.21 -10.52
CA VAL A 130 -11.79 -2.04 -11.24
C VAL A 130 -11.24 -3.43 -11.49
N LEU A 131 -10.02 -3.53 -12.03
CA LEU A 131 -9.38 -4.81 -12.35
C LEU A 131 -9.17 -5.69 -11.11
N ILE A 132 -8.62 -5.11 -10.04
CA ILE A 132 -8.39 -5.82 -8.78
C ILE A 132 -9.71 -6.30 -8.18
N ARG A 133 -10.77 -5.48 -8.22
CA ARG A 133 -12.08 -5.90 -7.71
C ARG A 133 -12.65 -7.07 -8.52
N LYS A 134 -12.51 -7.03 -9.85
CA LYS A 134 -12.89 -8.16 -10.71
C LYS A 134 -12.12 -9.42 -10.31
N LYS A 135 -10.78 -9.34 -10.22
CA LYS A 135 -9.92 -10.46 -9.82
C LYS A 135 -10.30 -11.03 -8.45
N TYR A 136 -10.60 -10.17 -7.49
CA TYR A 136 -11.06 -10.59 -6.17
C TYR A 136 -12.39 -11.36 -6.24
N ASN A 137 -13.33 -10.93 -7.09
CA ASN A 137 -14.61 -11.61 -7.27
C ASN A 137 -14.46 -12.96 -7.98
N ASP A 138 -13.45 -13.10 -8.86
CA ASP A 138 -13.13 -14.33 -9.59
C ASP A 138 -12.44 -15.39 -8.70
N LEU A 139 -11.94 -15.02 -7.51
CA LEU A 139 -11.40 -15.97 -6.53
C LEU A 139 -12.49 -16.91 -6.00
N THR A 140 -12.09 -18.12 -5.60
CA THR A 140 -12.98 -19.05 -4.88
C THR A 140 -13.38 -18.49 -3.51
N GLU A 141 -14.48 -18.98 -2.95
CA GLU A 141 -14.90 -18.55 -1.60
C GLU A 141 -13.89 -18.95 -0.51
N ASP A 142 -13.18 -20.06 -0.68
CA ASP A 142 -12.08 -20.47 0.21
C ASP A 142 -10.93 -19.46 0.16
N HIS A 143 -10.49 -19.06 -1.04
CA HIS A 143 -9.45 -18.06 -1.23
C HIS A 143 -9.86 -16.68 -0.70
N LYS A 144 -11.12 -16.28 -0.91
CA LYS A 144 -11.67 -15.04 -0.30
C LYS A 144 -11.74 -15.14 1.22
N GLY A 145 -12.09 -16.30 1.76
CA GLY A 145 -12.12 -16.57 3.20
C GLY A 145 -10.74 -16.46 3.84
N GLU A 146 -9.71 -16.96 3.15
CA GLU A 146 -8.32 -16.82 3.57
C GLU A 146 -7.85 -15.36 3.57
N LEU A 147 -8.10 -14.64 2.47
CA LEU A 147 -7.83 -13.20 2.38
C LEU A 147 -8.58 -12.42 3.47
N MET A 148 -9.81 -12.79 3.79
CA MET A 148 -10.58 -12.16 4.87
C MET A 148 -9.96 -12.40 6.25
N LYS A 149 -9.33 -13.55 6.51
CA LYS A 149 -8.63 -13.81 7.78
C LYS A 149 -7.36 -12.98 7.90
N VAL A 150 -6.58 -12.89 6.82
CA VAL A 150 -5.26 -12.23 6.82
C VAL A 150 -5.39 -10.70 6.62
N PHE A 151 -6.29 -10.26 5.75
CA PHE A 151 -6.54 -8.88 5.38
C PHE A 151 -8.03 -8.49 5.48
N PRO A 152 -8.64 -8.56 6.68
CA PRO A 152 -10.09 -8.40 6.85
C PRO A 152 -10.63 -7.07 6.33
N VAL A 153 -9.87 -5.97 6.49
CA VAL A 153 -10.32 -4.65 6.04
C VAL A 153 -10.31 -4.54 4.52
N VAL A 154 -9.27 -5.04 3.86
CA VAL A 154 -9.17 -5.04 2.40
C VAL A 154 -10.27 -5.92 1.79
N SER A 155 -10.48 -7.12 2.35
CA SER A 155 -11.53 -8.04 1.91
C SER A 155 -12.94 -7.47 2.09
N LYS A 156 -13.19 -6.72 3.18
CA LYS A 156 -14.43 -5.96 3.36
C LYS A 156 -14.56 -4.83 2.35
N ALA A 157 -13.49 -4.07 2.10
CA ALA A 157 -13.48 -2.99 1.13
C ALA A 157 -13.84 -3.47 -0.28
N MET A 158 -13.25 -4.57 -0.74
CA MET A 158 -13.53 -5.15 -2.07
C MET A 158 -15.01 -5.55 -2.25
N LYS A 159 -15.65 -5.98 -1.16
CA LYS A 159 -17.08 -6.33 -1.10
C LYS A 159 -17.99 -5.12 -0.86
N SER A 160 -17.44 -3.98 -0.45
CA SER A 160 -18.23 -2.81 -0.04
C SER A 160 -18.75 -2.00 -1.22
N GLU A 161 -19.96 -1.49 -1.04
CA GLU A 161 -20.57 -0.55 -1.98
C GLU A 161 -19.86 0.82 -1.97
N GLY A 162 -19.27 1.19 -0.83
CA GLY A 162 -18.47 2.41 -0.70
C GLY A 162 -17.26 2.41 -1.62
N PHE A 163 -16.51 1.31 -1.66
CA PHE A 163 -15.37 1.18 -2.58
C PHE A 163 -15.81 1.16 -4.04
N ARG A 164 -16.95 0.54 -4.37
CA ARG A 164 -17.53 0.60 -5.72
C ARG A 164 -17.81 2.03 -6.15
N ARG A 165 -18.56 2.78 -5.32
CA ARG A 165 -18.92 4.18 -5.61
C ARG A 165 -17.70 5.08 -5.72
N LEU A 166 -16.68 4.84 -4.89
CA LEU A 166 -15.40 5.54 -4.98
C LEU A 166 -14.80 5.41 -6.37
N ILE A 167 -14.62 4.16 -6.83
CA ILE A 167 -14.03 3.86 -8.13
C ILE A 167 -14.85 4.53 -9.26
N GLU A 168 -16.18 4.46 -9.17
CA GLU A 168 -17.08 5.02 -10.19
C GLU A 168 -17.01 6.55 -10.26
N SER A 169 -16.89 7.21 -9.10
CA SER A 169 -16.83 8.68 -8.97
C SER A 169 -15.52 9.33 -9.40
N MET A 170 -14.46 8.53 -9.62
CA MET A 170 -13.14 9.01 -10.02
C MET A 170 -13.04 9.33 -11.50
#